data_AF-A0A520Y8J8-F1
#
_entry.id   AF-A0A520Y8J8-F1
#
_cell.length_a   1.000
_cell.length_b   1.000
_cell.length_c   1.000
_cell.angle_alpha   90.00
_cell.angle_beta   90.00
_cell.angle_gamma   90.00
#
_symmetry.space_group_name_H-M   'P 1'
#
loop_
_entity.id
_entity.type
_entity.pdbx_description
1 polymer ?
#
loop_
_entity_poly.entity_id
_entity_poly.type
_entity_poly.pdbx_seq_one_letter_code
_entity_poly.pdbx_strand_id
1 'polypeptide(L)'
;MFGTGRPEEIFVGIVALVLAALMAQRVRRADATGEIPLWRKRTTRKELGEAKFRFLQAANVAVTVLLIIAGLDMLVGLQLRG
;
A
#
# COMPACT_ATOMS: atom_id res chain seq x y z
N MET A 1 -25.64 -14.56 -11.49
CA MET A 1 -26.14 -13.21 -11.14
C MET A 1 -25.17 -12.20 -11.72
N PHE A 2 -25.52 -11.55 -12.83
CA PHE A 2 -24.73 -10.48 -13.43
C PHE A 2 -25.56 -9.19 -13.33
N GLY A 3 -24.97 -8.07 -12.91
CA GLY A 3 -25.59 -6.78 -13.24
C GLY A 3 -25.09 -5.49 -12.59
N THR A 4 -24.59 -5.48 -11.35
CA THR A 4 -24.31 -4.20 -10.63
C THR A 4 -23.08 -4.21 -9.71
N GLY A 5 -22.13 -5.13 -9.91
CA GLY A 5 -20.91 -5.21 -9.08
C GLY A 5 -19.60 -5.03 -9.85
N ARG A 6 -19.60 -5.25 -11.16
CA ARG A 6 -18.37 -5.27 -11.97
C ARG A 6 -17.78 -3.87 -12.20
N PRO A 7 -18.57 -2.82 -12.49
CA PRO A 7 -18.04 -1.45 -12.52
C PRO A 7 -17.48 -1.00 -11.17
N GLU A 8 -18.14 -1.38 -10.08
CA GLU A 8 -17.74 -1.08 -8.70
C GLU A 8 -16.45 -1.81 -8.34
N GLU A 9 -16.31 -3.09 -8.67
CA GLU A 9 -15.08 -3.87 -8.48
C GLU A 9 -13.90 -3.26 -9.24
N ILE A 10 -14.11 -2.88 -10.50
CA ILE A 10 -13.09 -2.21 -11.31
C ILE A 10 -12.70 -0.87 -10.66
N PHE A 11 -13.67 -0.07 -10.22
CA PHE A 11 -13.41 1.19 -9.54
C PHE A 11 -12.61 0.98 -8.24
N VAL A 12 -13.02 0.05 -7.39
CA VAL A 12 -12.30 -0.28 -6.15
C VAL A 12 -10.89 -0.80 -6.46
N GLY A 13 -10.74 -1.61 -7.51
CA GLY A 13 -9.44 -2.07 -7.98
C GLY A 13 -8.52 -0.93 -8.41
N ILE A 14 -9.02 0.03 -9.18
CA ILE A 14 -8.29 1.25 -9.56
C ILE A 14 -7.90 2.05 -8.32
N VAL A 15 -8.83 2.28 -7.39
CA VAL A 15 -8.56 3.01 -6.13
C VAL A 15 -7.47 2.30 -5.32
N ALA A 16 -7.53 0.98 -5.20
CA ALA A 16 -6.52 0.18 -4.51
C ALA A 16 -5.13 0.33 -5.14
N LEU A 17 -5.04 0.32 -6.48
CA LEU A 17 -3.78 0.53 -7.19
C LEU A 17 -3.25 1.97 -7.02
N VAL A 18 -4.12 2.97 -7.05
CA VAL A 18 -3.73 4.37 -6.78
C VAL A 18 -3.17 4.50 -5.36
N LEU A 19 -3.84 3.91 -4.37
CA LEU A 19 -3.34 3.88 -2.99
C LEU A 19 -2.01 3.14 -2.87
N ALA A 20 -1.85 2.01 -3.57
CA ALA A 20 -0.59 1.28 -3.62
C ALA A 20 0.55 2.13 -4.21
N ALA A 21 0.29 2.87 -5.30
CA ALA A 21 1.28 3.77 -5.89
C ALA A 21 1.70 4.88 -4.92
N LEU A 22 0.74 5.46 -4.19
CA LEU A 22 1.01 6.46 -3.15
C LEU A 22 1.83 5.87 -1.99
N MET A 23 1.53 4.64 -1.55
CA MET A 23 2.33 3.95 -0.53
C MET A 23 3.73 3.60 -1.02
N ALA A 24 3.88 3.14 -2.25
CA ALA A 24 5.18 2.88 -2.86
C ALA A 24 6.04 4.16 -2.94
N GLN A 25 5.43 5.29 -3.30
CA GLN A 25 6.10 6.60 -3.26
C GLN A 25 6.52 6.97 -1.83
N ARG A 26 5.69 6.66 -0.83
CA ARG A 26 6.01 6.91 0.58
C ARG A 26 7.17 6.06 1.07
N VAL A 27 7.22 4.78 0.70
CA VAL A 27 8.35 3.88 1.01
C VAL A 27 9.63 4.40 0.36
N ARG A 28 9.59 4.75 -0.94
CA ARG A 28 10.74 5.33 -1.66
C ARG A 28 11.25 6.62 -1.02
N ARG A 29 10.34 7.49 -0.58
CA ARG A 29 10.72 8.71 0.15
C ARG A 29 11.36 8.37 1.49
N ALA A 30 10.81 7.41 2.25
CA ALA A 30 11.39 6.98 3.51
C ALA A 30 12.79 6.36 3.36
N ASP A 31 13.03 5.61 2.28
CA ASP A 31 14.37 5.12 1.92
C ASP A 31 15.33 6.26 1.59
N ALA A 32 14.89 7.23 0.78
CA ALA A 32 15.73 8.33 0.34
C ALA A 32 16.06 9.34 1.45
N THR A 33 15.12 9.61 2.36
CA THR A 33 15.30 10.62 3.42
C THR A 33 15.69 10.02 4.78
N GLY A 34 15.51 8.70 4.99
CA GLY A 34 15.68 8.09 6.31
C GLY A 34 14.66 8.56 7.35
N GLU A 35 13.57 9.18 6.87
CA GLU A 35 12.48 9.72 7.69
C GLU A 35 11.18 9.04 7.31
N ILE A 36 10.45 8.51 8.30
CA ILE A 36 9.09 8.05 8.10
C ILE A 36 8.15 9.18 8.54
N PRO A 37 7.45 9.85 7.61
CA PRO A 37 6.42 10.80 7.99
C PRO A 37 5.26 10.04 8.61
N LEU A 38 5.01 10.23 9.91
CA LEU A 38 3.79 9.82 10.59
C LEU A 38 2.79 10.99 10.53
N TRP A 39 1.49 10.69 10.66
CA TRP A 39 0.34 11.61 10.46
C TRP A 39 0.45 12.98 11.19
N ARG A 40 1.33 13.10 12.18
CA ARG A 40 1.58 14.34 12.93
C ARG A 40 3.05 14.66 13.24
N LYS A 41 3.97 13.73 12.98
CA LYS A 41 5.41 13.87 13.30
C LYS A 41 6.23 13.16 12.25
N ARG A 42 7.36 13.74 11.84
CA ARG A 42 8.39 12.97 11.11
C ARG A 42 9.24 12.30 12.14
N THR A 43 9.33 10.97 12.08
CA THR A 43 10.23 10.24 12.96
C THR A 43 11.41 9.76 12.16
N THR A 44 12.60 10.07 12.66
CA THR A 44 13.84 9.73 11.99
C THR A 44 14.34 8.36 12.43
N ARG A 45 15.16 7.73 11.59
CA ARG A 45 15.86 6.48 11.92
C ARG A 45 16.63 6.55 13.25
N LYS A 46 17.11 7.75 13.62
CA LYS A 46 17.85 8.03 14.85
C LYS A 46 16.97 8.01 16.11
N GLU A 47 15.70 8.38 16.00
CA GLU A 47 14.75 8.42 17.12
C GLU A 47 14.08 7.06 17.37
N LEU A 48 13.77 6.30 16.32
CA LEU A 48 13.12 4.99 16.42
C LEU A 48 14.08 3.84 16.67
N GLY A 49 15.36 4.01 16.31
CA GLY A 49 16.30 2.91 16.17
C GLY A 49 16.09 2.12 14.87
N GLU A 50 17.17 1.50 14.37
CA GLU A 50 17.22 0.89 13.04
C GLU A 50 16.25 -0.28 12.87
N ALA A 51 16.07 -1.10 13.92
CA ALA A 51 15.17 -2.25 13.92
C ALA A 51 13.69 -1.83 13.76
N LYS A 52 13.23 -0.83 14.53
CA LYS A 52 11.83 -0.36 14.47
C LYS A 52 11.55 0.37 13.15
N PHE A 53 12.52 1.13 12.64
CA PHE A 53 12.42 1.76 11.33
C PHE A 53 12.24 0.73 10.21
N ARG A 54 13.08 -0.31 10.18
CA ARG A 54 12.98 -1.41 9.20
C ARG A 54 11.67 -2.18 9.33
N PHE A 55 11.19 -2.43 10.56
CA PHE A 55 9.90 -3.09 10.77
C PHE A 55 8.74 -2.28 10.21
N LEU A 56 8.67 -0.98 10.51
CA LEU A 56 7.63 -0.09 9.98
C LEU A 56 7.70 0.04 8.46
N GLN A 57 8.91 0.10 7.90
CA GLN A 57 9.11 0.10 6.46
C GLN A 57 8.61 -1.21 5.83
N ALA A 58 9.00 -2.36 6.38
CA ALA A 58 8.57 -3.67 5.90
C ALA A 58 7.04 -3.83 5.97
N ALA A 59 6.40 -3.33 7.04
CA ALA A 59 4.94 -3.32 7.16
C ALA A 59 4.28 -2.47 6.06
N ASN A 60 4.83 -1.28 5.77
CA ASN A 60 4.31 -0.45 4.66
C ASN A 60 4.50 -1.12 3.30
N VAL A 61 5.63 -1.80 3.08
CA VAL A 61 5.87 -2.59 1.86
C VAL A 61 4.86 -3.73 1.76
N ALA A 62 4.63 -4.49 2.84
CA ALA A 62 3.67 -5.58 2.86
C ALA A 62 2.24 -5.10 2.53
N VAL A 63 1.78 -4.00 3.15
CA VAL A 63 0.47 -3.41 2.84
C VAL A 63 0.39 -2.95 1.38
N THR A 64 1.46 -2.35 0.85
CA THR A 64 1.53 -1.95 -0.57
C THR A 64 1.36 -3.16 -1.49
N VAL A 65 2.07 -4.25 -1.22
CA VAL A 65 1.98 -5.49 -1.99
C VAL A 65 0.57 -6.08 -1.93
N LEU A 66 -0.05 -6.12 -0.74
CA LEU A 66 -1.42 -6.59 -0.58
C LEU A 66 -2.44 -5.74 -1.36
N LEU A 67 -2.27 -4.41 -1.37
CA LEU A 67 -3.11 -3.51 -2.16
C LEU A 67 -2.95 -3.75 -3.67
N ILE A 68 -1.73 -4.03 -4.14
CA ILE A 68 -1.49 -4.37 -5.55
C ILE A 68 -2.21 -5.68 -5.90
N ILE A 69 -2.02 -6.72 -5.09
CA ILE A 69 -2.65 -8.03 -5.32
C ILE A 69 -4.17 -7.89 -5.32
N ALA A 70 -4.74 -7.21 -4.33
CA ALA A 70 -6.19 -7.00 -4.24
C ALA A 70 -6.72 -6.16 -5.42
N GLY A 71 -6.00 -5.10 -5.80
CA GLY A 71 -6.38 -4.27 -6.94
C GLY A 71 -6.34 -5.01 -8.27
N LEU A 72 -5.30 -5.82 -8.49
CA LEU A 72 -5.18 -6.65 -9.69
C LEU A 72 -6.21 -7.78 -9.72
N ASP A 73 -6.50 -8.42 -8.59
CA ASP A 73 -7.54 -9.44 -8.48
C ASP A 73 -8.92 -8.88 -8.88
N MET A 74 -9.25 -7.68 -8.40
CA MET A 74 -10.49 -6.97 -8.75
C MET A 74 -10.55 -6.53 -10.21
N LEU A 75 -9.42 -6.13 -10.80
CA LEU A 75 -9.37 -5.68 -12.20
C LEU A 75 -9.41 -6.82 -13.21
N VAL A 76 -8.70 -7.90 -12.93
CA VAL A 76 -8.55 -9.04 -13.83
C VAL A 76 -9.67 -10.07 -13.56
N GLY A 77 -10.37 -9.97 -12.43
CA GLY A 77 -11.40 -10.92 -12.04
C GLY A 77 -10.82 -12.29 -11.74
N LEU A 78 -9.63 -12.34 -11.11
CA LEU A 78 -8.91 -13.59 -10.83
C LEU A 78 -9.60 -14.46 -9.77
N GLN A 79 -10.68 -13.98 -9.13
CA GLN A 79 -11.48 -14.69 -8.14
C GLN A 79 -10.62 -15.31 -7.01
N LEU A 80 -9.52 -14.66 -6.61
CA LEU A 80 -8.70 -15.12 -5.47
C LEU A 80 -9.45 -15.05 -4.13
N ARG A 81 -10.67 -14.47 -4.13
CA ARG A 81 -11.63 -14.40 -3.02
C ARG A 81 -12.51 -15.64 -2.84
N GLY A 82 -12.11 -16.79 -3.39
CA GLY A 82 -12.80 -18.07 -3.20
C GLY A 82 -13.00 -18.44 -1.74
#